data_AF-A0A660MCJ0-F1
#
_entry.id   AF-A0A660MCJ0-F1
#
_cell.length_a   1.000
_cell.length_b   1.000
_cell.length_c   1.000
_cell.angle_alpha   90.00
_cell.angle_beta   90.00
_cell.angle_gamma   90.00
#
_symmetry.space_group_name_H-M   'P 1'
#
loop_
_entity.id
_entity.type
_entity.pdbx_description
1 polymer ?
#
loop_
_entity_poly.entity_id
_entity_poly.type
_entity_poly.pdbx_seq_one_letter_code
_entity_poly.pdbx_strand_id
1 'polypeptide(L)'
;IERITTRIALGSARPRELAQLRDTLNRCPDIAAHLAPAAQTSALLAAHHPALLALAPVAEHLTRALVESPPLITKDGGIIAPGYDAELDRLNQLAHDSHSILAQLEAAEKQKSGLNNLKMGYNNIHGYYIEIPRSQSDLAPLHWIRRQTLKNSERYITDELKTLEDQVLGARDQALALEKQHYEALLAALDQHRDALYRCARALAETDTLAAYAHLAAKNHYQRPSLHAEPLLHIEQGRHPVVEQHLSEPFIANDLDLNKRRQLHIITGPNMGGKSTYMRQAALILILACAGSYVPAKSARIGDLRRIYTRIGASDDLAGGRSTFMVEMTETANILNNADAHSL
;
A
#
# COMPACT_ATOMS: atom_id res chain seq x y z
N ILE A 1 5.35 -2.92 0.91
CA ILE A 1 6.58 -3.40 0.23
C ILE A 1 6.26 -4.47 -0.81
N GLU A 2 5.71 -5.63 -0.44
CA GLU A 2 5.49 -6.79 -1.33
C GLU A 2 4.93 -6.43 -2.72
N ARG A 3 3.77 -5.75 -2.78
CA ARG A 3 3.15 -5.34 -4.05
C ARG A 3 3.99 -4.34 -4.85
N ILE A 4 4.77 -3.49 -4.19
CA ILE A 4 5.66 -2.52 -4.84
C ILE A 4 6.83 -3.27 -5.47
N THR A 5 7.39 -4.27 -4.79
CA THR A 5 8.43 -5.17 -5.32
C THR A 5 7.97 -5.86 -6.61
N THR A 6 6.74 -6.37 -6.65
CA THR A 6 6.18 -6.97 -7.87
C THR A 6 6.11 -5.96 -9.02
N ARG A 7 5.72 -4.70 -8.75
CA ARG A 7 5.64 -3.66 -9.79
C ARG A 7 7.02 -3.19 -10.25
N ILE A 8 8.01 -3.17 -9.36
CA ILE A 8 9.41 -2.90 -9.72
C ILE A 8 9.88 -3.97 -10.71
N ALA A 9 9.65 -5.25 -10.42
CA ALA A 9 10.01 -6.36 -11.32
C ALA A 9 9.30 -6.29 -12.68
N LEU A 10 8.10 -5.69 -12.74
CA LEU A 10 7.35 -5.46 -13.98
C LEU A 10 7.68 -4.13 -14.67
N GLY A 11 8.60 -3.31 -14.12
CA GLY A 11 8.92 -1.98 -14.65
C GLY A 11 7.75 -0.98 -14.60
N SER A 12 6.76 -1.21 -13.74
CA SER A 12 5.50 -0.45 -13.67
C SER A 12 5.27 0.26 -12.34
N ALA A 13 6.26 0.24 -11.45
CA ALA A 13 6.19 0.98 -10.19
C ALA A 13 6.13 2.49 -10.45
N ARG A 14 5.24 3.17 -9.73
CA ARG A 14 5.03 4.62 -9.86
C ARG A 14 5.93 5.39 -8.89
N PRO A 15 6.25 6.67 -9.17
CA PRO A 15 7.15 7.45 -8.31
C PRO A 15 6.69 7.53 -6.85
N ARG A 16 5.39 7.74 -6.60
CA ARG A 16 4.82 7.72 -5.24
C ARG A 16 4.96 6.39 -4.52
N GLU A 17 4.97 5.28 -5.26
CA GLU A 17 5.16 3.95 -4.66
C GLU A 17 6.63 3.76 -4.24
N LEU A 18 7.58 4.31 -5.01
CA LEU A 18 8.99 4.32 -4.59
C LEU A 18 9.23 5.23 -3.39
N ALA A 19 8.55 6.37 -3.28
CA ALA A 19 8.58 7.20 -2.07
C ALA A 19 7.98 6.47 -0.85
N GLN A 20 6.85 5.79 -1.01
CA GLN A 20 6.30 4.94 0.07
C GLN A 20 7.27 3.83 0.47
N LEU A 21 7.97 3.23 -0.49
CA LEU A 21 9.00 2.24 -0.22
C LEU A 21 10.15 2.87 0.58
N ARG A 22 10.70 4.01 0.14
CA ARG A 22 11.72 4.79 0.86
C ARG A 22 11.31 5.00 2.31
N ASP A 23 10.14 5.57 2.53
CA ASP A 23 9.66 5.95 3.86
C ASP A 23 9.46 4.71 4.75
N THR A 24 8.98 3.60 4.17
CA THR A 24 8.86 2.33 4.90
C THR A 24 10.21 1.75 5.28
N LEU A 25 11.17 1.74 4.34
CA LEU A 25 12.51 1.19 4.59
C LEU A 25 13.27 2.03 5.63
N ASN A 26 13.14 3.35 5.60
CA ASN A 26 13.73 4.24 6.61
C ASN A 26 13.21 3.98 8.03
N ARG A 27 12.01 3.42 8.18
CA ARG A 27 11.42 3.05 9.49
C ARG A 27 11.78 1.65 9.96
N CYS A 28 12.36 0.81 9.10
CA CYS A 28 12.68 -0.57 9.45
C CYS A 28 13.71 -0.70 10.59
N PRO A 29 14.76 0.16 10.69
CA PRO A 29 15.67 0.15 11.82
C PRO A 29 14.99 0.42 13.17
N ASP A 30 14.06 1.38 13.23
CA ASP A 30 13.31 1.69 14.44
C ASP A 30 12.43 0.50 14.87
N ILE A 31 11.75 -0.14 13.92
CA ILE A 31 10.97 -1.36 14.17
C ILE A 31 11.90 -2.46 14.70
N ALA A 32 13.06 -2.66 14.07
CA ALA A 32 14.03 -3.65 14.49
C ALA A 32 14.53 -3.41 15.93
N ALA A 33 14.73 -2.14 16.31
CA ALA A 33 15.12 -1.75 17.67
C ALA A 33 14.00 -2.06 18.69
N HIS A 34 12.74 -1.76 18.37
CA HIS A 34 11.60 -2.09 19.24
C HIS A 34 11.40 -3.60 19.41
N LEU A 35 11.73 -4.40 18.41
CA LEU A 35 11.65 -5.86 18.47
C LEU A 35 12.82 -6.51 19.20
N ALA A 36 13.94 -5.80 19.40
CA ALA A 36 15.17 -6.37 19.95
C ALA A 36 14.98 -7.08 21.30
N PRO A 37 14.21 -6.56 22.29
CA PRO A 37 13.97 -7.28 23.54
C PRO A 37 13.23 -8.61 23.33
N ALA A 38 12.19 -8.61 22.49
CA ALA A 38 11.41 -9.82 22.20
C ALA A 38 12.22 -10.84 21.39
N ALA A 39 13.12 -10.37 20.51
CA ALA A 39 14.02 -11.21 19.73
C ALA A 39 15.01 -12.03 20.59
N GLN A 40 15.32 -11.60 21.83
CA GLN A 40 16.17 -12.37 22.74
C GLN A 40 15.54 -13.71 23.17
N THR A 41 14.22 -13.80 23.13
CA THR A 41 13.46 -14.97 23.61
C THR A 41 12.70 -15.70 22.49
N SER A 42 12.63 -15.10 21.30
CA SER A 42 11.91 -15.63 20.14
C SER A 42 12.83 -15.77 18.93
N ALA A 43 13.13 -17.01 18.55
CA ALA A 43 13.95 -17.30 17.37
C ALA A 43 13.34 -16.75 16.06
N LEU A 44 12.01 -16.74 15.96
CA LEU A 44 11.31 -16.17 14.80
C LEU A 44 11.54 -14.66 14.68
N LEU A 45 11.36 -13.92 15.78
CA LEU A 45 11.58 -12.47 15.79
C LEU A 45 13.07 -12.12 15.63
N ALA A 46 13.98 -12.94 16.17
CA ALA A 46 15.41 -12.81 15.91
C ALA A 46 15.74 -12.96 14.41
N ALA A 47 15.08 -13.90 13.72
CA ALA A 47 15.26 -14.12 12.29
C ALA A 47 14.73 -12.97 11.41
N HIS A 48 13.81 -12.13 11.92
CA HIS A 48 13.33 -10.94 11.20
C HIS A 48 14.35 -9.79 11.18
N HIS A 49 15.19 -9.69 12.21
CA HIS A 49 16.08 -8.55 12.41
C HIS A 49 17.05 -8.30 11.23
N PRO A 50 17.74 -9.32 10.67
CA PRO A 50 18.58 -9.12 9.49
C PRO A 50 17.80 -8.62 8.28
N ALA A 51 16.56 -9.08 8.07
CA ALA A 51 15.74 -8.68 6.93
C ALA A 51 15.29 -7.22 7.02
N LEU A 52 14.99 -6.72 8.23
CA LEU A 52 14.62 -5.33 8.47
C LEU A 52 15.80 -4.36 8.27
N LEU A 53 17.02 -4.78 8.56
CA LEU A 53 18.22 -3.93 8.45
C LEU A 53 18.93 -4.01 7.09
N ALA A 54 18.76 -5.12 6.34
CA ALA A 54 19.50 -5.37 5.10
C ALA A 54 19.31 -4.30 4.00
N LEU A 55 18.23 -3.53 4.07
CA LEU A 55 17.85 -2.57 3.03
C LEU A 55 18.16 -1.11 3.42
N ALA A 56 18.92 -0.86 4.49
CA ALA A 56 19.33 0.49 4.87
C ALA A 56 20.06 1.24 3.72
N PRO A 57 21.00 0.62 2.96
CA PRO A 57 21.62 1.29 1.81
C PRO A 57 20.64 1.63 0.69
N VAL A 58 19.62 0.79 0.48
CA VAL A 58 18.57 1.02 -0.51
C VAL A 58 17.69 2.20 -0.08
N ALA A 59 17.36 2.28 1.20
CA ALA A 59 16.60 3.39 1.77
C ALA A 59 17.36 4.72 1.62
N GLU A 60 18.67 4.71 1.89
CA GLU A 60 19.55 5.87 1.71
C GLU A 60 19.60 6.31 0.23
N HIS A 61 19.78 5.36 -0.70
CA HIS A 61 19.79 5.66 -2.13
C HIS A 61 18.46 6.28 -2.58
N LEU A 62 17.32 5.72 -2.18
CA LEU A 62 16.00 6.28 -2.50
C LEU A 62 15.79 7.66 -1.87
N THR A 63 16.31 7.90 -0.67
CA THR A 63 16.23 9.20 0.02
C THR A 63 17.02 10.27 -0.73
N ARG A 64 18.18 9.92 -1.26
CA ARG A 64 18.97 10.82 -2.11
C ARG A 64 18.40 11.00 -3.51
N ALA A 65 17.76 9.97 -4.06
CA ALA A 65 17.32 9.98 -5.46
C ALA A 65 15.96 10.64 -5.67
N LEU A 66 15.04 10.54 -4.72
CA LEU A 66 13.64 10.96 -4.91
C LEU A 66 13.33 12.24 -4.15
N VAL A 67 12.57 13.14 -4.78
CA VAL A 67 11.94 14.26 -4.05
C VAL A 67 11.04 13.72 -2.93
N GLU A 68 10.77 14.55 -1.92
CA GLU A 68 9.93 14.16 -0.78
C GLU A 68 8.55 13.66 -1.22
N SER A 69 7.90 14.41 -2.12
CA SER A 69 6.55 14.15 -2.64
C SER A 69 6.55 14.09 -4.18
N PRO A 70 6.89 12.94 -4.79
CA PRO A 70 6.96 12.83 -6.24
C PRO A 70 5.57 12.84 -6.89
N PRO A 71 5.49 13.18 -8.19
CA PRO A 71 4.25 13.20 -8.96
C PRO A 71 3.63 11.81 -9.10
N LEU A 72 2.37 11.76 -9.52
CA LEU A 72 1.65 10.52 -9.76
C LEU A 72 2.16 9.74 -10.98
N ILE A 73 2.62 10.46 -12.00
CA ILE A 73 3.04 9.93 -13.28
C ILE A 73 4.45 10.41 -13.62
N THR A 74 5.15 9.64 -14.45
CA THR A 74 6.53 9.92 -14.85
C THR A 74 6.65 10.92 -16.00
N LYS A 75 5.55 11.22 -16.70
CA LYS A 75 5.56 12.03 -17.92
C LYS A 75 5.91 13.51 -17.68
N ASP A 76 5.60 14.02 -16.49
CA ASP A 76 5.71 15.45 -16.19
C ASP A 76 7.04 15.82 -15.51
N GLY A 77 7.90 14.83 -15.24
CA GLY A 77 9.15 15.00 -14.51
C GLY A 77 8.96 15.43 -13.06
N GLY A 78 10.03 15.85 -12.39
CA GLY A 78 10.01 16.29 -10.98
C GLY A 78 9.95 15.12 -9.98
N ILE A 79 10.58 14.00 -10.34
CA ILE A 79 10.72 12.80 -9.52
C ILE A 79 12.05 12.81 -8.78
N ILE A 80 13.12 13.21 -9.47
CA ILE A 80 14.48 13.11 -8.98
C ILE A 80 14.80 14.33 -8.10
N ALA A 81 15.42 14.09 -6.96
CA ALA A 81 15.75 15.14 -6.00
C ALA A 81 16.83 16.10 -6.53
N PRO A 82 16.77 17.39 -6.18
CA PRO A 82 17.87 18.31 -6.41
C PRO A 82 19.18 17.79 -5.78
N GLY A 83 20.30 17.96 -6.46
CA GLY A 83 21.61 17.49 -6.01
C GLY A 83 21.88 16.02 -6.28
N TYR A 84 20.95 15.27 -6.88
CA TYR A 84 21.19 13.89 -7.30
C TYR A 84 22.10 13.81 -8.53
N ASP A 85 21.89 14.70 -9.50
CA ASP A 85 22.68 14.82 -10.73
C ASP A 85 22.86 16.29 -11.09
N ALA A 86 24.12 16.71 -11.24
CA ALA A 86 24.46 18.11 -11.47
C ALA A 86 24.01 18.63 -12.85
N GLU A 87 23.94 17.75 -13.86
CA GLU A 87 23.47 18.12 -15.19
C GLU A 87 21.95 18.27 -15.20
N LEU A 88 21.23 17.37 -14.53
CA LEU A 88 19.78 17.51 -14.34
C LEU A 88 19.44 18.81 -13.59
N ASP A 89 20.18 19.14 -12.54
CA ASP A 89 20.01 20.40 -11.82
C ASP A 89 20.25 21.61 -12.73
N ARG A 90 21.32 21.59 -13.54
CA ARG A 90 21.64 22.65 -14.51
C ARG A 90 20.51 22.83 -15.55
N LEU A 91 19.99 21.73 -16.09
CA LEU A 91 18.91 21.76 -17.08
C LEU A 91 17.60 22.26 -16.48
N ASN A 92 17.27 21.82 -15.26
CA ASN A 92 16.10 22.30 -14.52
C ASN A 92 16.21 23.79 -14.18
N GLN A 93 17.40 24.25 -13.79
CA GLN A 93 17.64 25.67 -13.53
C GLN A 93 17.47 26.51 -14.81
N LEU A 94 18.01 26.08 -15.94
CA LEU A 94 17.85 26.76 -17.23
C LEU A 94 16.37 26.87 -17.63
N ALA A 95 15.58 25.83 -17.37
CA ALA A 95 14.15 25.84 -17.60
C ALA A 95 13.41 26.79 -16.63
N HIS A 96 13.81 26.86 -15.36
CA HIS A 96 13.19 27.70 -14.34
C HIS A 96 13.52 29.19 -14.49
N ASP A 97 14.77 29.52 -14.81
CA ASP A 97 15.27 30.89 -14.97
C ASP A 97 14.60 31.64 -16.15
N SER A 98 13.93 30.90 -17.03
CA SER A 98 13.15 31.46 -18.16
C SER A 98 12.15 32.54 -17.73
N HIS A 99 11.50 32.41 -16.55
CA HIS A 99 10.58 33.45 -16.06
C HIS A 99 11.28 34.77 -15.73
N SER A 100 12.49 34.72 -15.18
CA SER A 100 13.28 35.92 -14.88
C SER A 100 13.77 36.59 -16.16
N ILE A 101 14.19 35.80 -17.15
CA ILE A 101 14.64 36.28 -18.46
C ILE A 101 13.45 36.89 -19.23
N LEU A 102 12.27 36.26 -19.19
CA LEU A 102 11.05 36.80 -19.80
C LEU A 102 10.65 38.15 -19.20
N ALA A 103 10.76 38.33 -17.89
CA ALA A 103 10.46 39.61 -17.25
C ALA A 103 11.42 40.72 -17.69
N GLN A 104 12.71 40.39 -17.85
CA GLN A 104 13.71 41.32 -18.37
C GLN A 104 13.47 41.68 -19.84
N LEU A 105 13.14 40.69 -20.68
CA LEU A 105 12.78 40.91 -22.08
C LEU A 105 11.50 41.75 -22.21
N GLU A 106 10.48 41.49 -21.36
CA GLU A 106 9.25 42.27 -21.34
C GLU A 106 9.52 43.73 -20.99
N ALA A 107 10.35 44.00 -19.98
CA ALA A 107 10.71 45.35 -19.57
C ALA A 107 11.51 46.10 -20.65
N ALA A 108 12.49 45.42 -21.27
CA ALA A 108 13.28 45.97 -22.35
C ALA A 108 12.41 46.30 -23.58
N GLU A 109 11.48 45.41 -23.93
CA GLU A 109 10.62 45.62 -25.09
C GLU A 109 9.56 46.71 -24.84
N LYS A 110 9.09 46.87 -23.60
CA LYS A 110 8.23 48.00 -23.21
C LYS A 110 8.92 49.34 -23.43
N GLN A 111 10.21 49.43 -23.06
CA GLN A 111 10.99 50.64 -23.27
C GLN A 111 11.27 50.91 -24.74
N LYS A 112 11.61 49.89 -25.54
CA LYS A 112 11.91 50.04 -26.97
C LYS A 112 10.68 50.41 -27.81
N SER A 113 9.52 49.79 -27.54
CA SER A 113 8.30 49.96 -28.33
C SER A 113 7.39 51.10 -27.86
N GLY A 114 7.53 51.53 -26.59
CA GLY A 114 6.62 52.49 -25.96
C GLY A 114 5.25 51.88 -25.58
N LEU A 115 5.05 50.58 -25.77
CA LEU A 115 3.78 49.89 -25.51
C LEU A 115 3.70 49.35 -24.08
N ASN A 116 3.37 50.21 -23.11
CA ASN A 116 3.34 49.82 -21.68
C ASN A 116 2.40 48.65 -21.34
N ASN A 117 1.39 48.39 -22.18
CA ASN A 117 0.39 47.34 -21.97
C ASN A 117 0.80 45.97 -22.55
N LEU A 118 1.98 45.84 -23.16
CA LEU A 118 2.44 44.56 -23.69
C LEU A 118 2.68 43.56 -22.56
N LYS A 119 2.38 42.29 -22.80
CA LYS A 119 2.64 41.17 -21.88
C LYS A 119 3.33 40.04 -22.62
N MET A 120 4.38 39.49 -22.05
CA MET A 120 4.97 38.25 -22.55
C MET A 120 4.33 37.06 -21.84
N GLY A 121 3.99 36.01 -22.58
CA GLY A 121 3.34 34.83 -22.05
C GLY A 121 3.74 33.56 -22.79
N TYR A 122 3.29 32.42 -22.28
CA TYR A 122 3.50 31.10 -22.88
C TYR A 122 2.15 30.40 -23.09
N ASN A 123 2.02 29.62 -24.16
CA ASN A 123 0.97 28.61 -24.27
C ASN A 123 1.53 27.31 -24.88
N ASN A 124 0.80 26.22 -24.70
CA ASN A 124 1.24 24.89 -25.15
C ASN A 124 1.17 24.66 -26.67
N ILE A 125 0.55 25.56 -27.46
CA ILE A 125 0.27 25.34 -28.90
C ILE A 125 1.18 26.20 -29.79
N HIS A 126 1.37 27.45 -29.39
CA HIS A 126 2.07 28.52 -30.08
C HIS A 126 3.24 29.07 -29.24
N GLY A 127 3.67 28.39 -28.18
CA GLY A 127 4.89 28.72 -27.44
C GLY A 127 4.87 30.09 -26.76
N TYR A 128 6.04 30.73 -26.69
CA TYR A 128 6.16 32.07 -26.12
C TYR A 128 5.60 33.14 -27.07
N TYR A 129 4.99 34.18 -26.53
CA TYR A 129 4.41 35.26 -27.33
C TYR A 129 4.45 36.60 -26.60
N ILE A 130 4.42 37.66 -27.39
CA ILE A 130 4.13 39.04 -26.96
C ILE A 130 2.67 39.30 -27.27
N GLU A 131 1.87 39.68 -26.27
CA GLU A 131 0.45 40.01 -26.41
C GLU A 131 0.22 41.50 -26.22
N ILE A 132 -0.47 42.13 -27.19
CA ILE A 132 -0.90 43.52 -27.14
C ILE A 132 -2.40 43.66 -27.45
N PRO A 133 -3.08 44.71 -26.95
CA PRO A 133 -4.47 44.99 -27.32
C PRO A 133 -4.61 45.21 -28.83
N ARG A 134 -5.71 44.74 -29.41
CA ARG A 134 -5.95 44.88 -30.86
C ARG A 134 -6.01 46.34 -31.32
N SER A 135 -6.41 47.27 -30.45
CA SER A 135 -6.38 48.70 -30.74
C SER A 135 -4.97 49.30 -30.90
N GLN A 136 -3.93 48.54 -30.50
CA GLN A 136 -2.52 48.95 -30.57
C GLN A 136 -1.74 48.10 -31.58
N SER A 137 -2.38 47.21 -32.35
CA SER A 137 -1.69 46.31 -33.30
C SER A 137 -0.92 47.05 -34.39
N ASP A 138 -1.43 48.20 -34.81
CA ASP A 138 -0.80 49.03 -35.86
C ASP A 138 0.48 49.72 -35.36
N LEU A 139 0.70 49.75 -34.05
CA LEU A 139 1.91 50.27 -33.40
C LEU A 139 2.95 49.16 -33.16
N ALA A 140 2.66 47.91 -33.54
CA ALA A 140 3.60 46.81 -33.38
C ALA A 140 4.85 47.05 -34.25
N PRO A 141 6.07 46.94 -33.68
CA PRO A 141 7.31 47.07 -34.44
C PRO A 141 7.42 46.09 -35.61
N LEU A 142 8.15 46.48 -36.66
CA LEU A 142 8.33 45.65 -37.87
C LEU A 142 9.08 44.33 -37.63
N HIS A 143 9.92 44.26 -36.59
CA HIS A 143 10.65 43.04 -36.22
C HIS A 143 9.77 42.02 -35.49
N TRP A 144 8.52 42.36 -35.17
CA TRP A 144 7.57 41.43 -34.56
C TRP A 144 6.85 40.61 -35.62
N ILE A 145 6.98 39.29 -35.52
CA ILE A 145 6.32 38.35 -36.43
C ILE A 145 4.99 37.95 -35.81
N ARG A 146 3.87 38.26 -36.47
CA ARG A 146 2.52 37.91 -35.97
C ARG A 146 2.36 36.38 -35.92
N ARG A 147 1.95 35.87 -34.75
CA ARG A 147 1.83 34.42 -34.45
C ARG A 147 0.39 33.96 -34.29
N GLN A 148 -0.48 34.77 -33.67
CA GLN A 148 -1.89 34.42 -33.42
C GLN A 148 -2.76 35.68 -33.29
N THR A 149 -3.96 35.67 -33.87
CA THR A 149 -4.96 36.75 -33.73
C THR A 149 -6.10 36.27 -32.82
N LEU A 150 -6.42 37.05 -31.78
CA LEU A 150 -7.53 36.78 -30.86
C LEU A 150 -8.62 37.86 -30.99
N LYS A 151 -9.75 37.66 -30.30
CA LYS A 151 -10.90 38.59 -30.37
C LYS A 151 -10.53 40.02 -29.98
N ASN A 152 -9.75 40.18 -28.90
CA ASN A 152 -9.41 41.48 -28.30
C ASN A 152 -7.90 41.79 -28.27
N SER A 153 -7.05 40.85 -28.67
CA SER A 153 -5.59 40.98 -28.61
C SER A 153 -4.92 40.32 -29.81
N GLU A 154 -3.69 40.73 -30.06
CA GLU A 154 -2.83 40.14 -31.07
C GLU A 154 -1.52 39.65 -30.44
N ARG A 155 -1.03 38.52 -30.94
CA ARG A 155 0.16 37.85 -30.43
C ARG A 155 1.26 37.78 -31.48
N TYR A 156 2.47 38.08 -31.05
CA TYR A 156 3.67 38.16 -31.87
C TYR A 156 4.84 37.39 -31.26
N ILE A 157 5.89 37.18 -32.03
CA ILE A 157 7.18 36.64 -31.59
C ILE A 157 8.33 37.45 -32.19
N THR A 158 9.45 37.52 -31.47
CA THR A 158 10.73 38.07 -31.94
C THR A 158 11.77 36.96 -32.03
N ASP A 159 12.84 37.18 -32.80
CA ASP A 159 13.96 36.22 -32.91
C ASP A 159 14.63 35.95 -31.55
N GLU A 160 14.72 36.97 -30.70
CA GLU A 160 15.22 36.86 -29.32
C GLU A 160 14.34 35.92 -28.48
N LEU A 161 13.01 36.12 -28.53
CA LEU A 161 12.05 35.29 -27.80
C LEU A 161 12.02 33.85 -28.34
N LYS A 162 12.19 33.68 -29.66
CA LYS A 162 12.31 32.37 -30.30
C LYS A 162 13.57 31.62 -29.87
N THR A 163 14.70 32.33 -29.80
CA THR A 163 15.97 31.74 -29.33
C THR A 163 15.85 31.26 -27.89
N LEU A 164 15.21 32.06 -27.02
CA LEU A 164 14.91 31.66 -25.65
C LEU A 164 13.94 30.46 -25.61
N GLU A 165 12.90 30.45 -26.45
CA GLU A 165 11.96 29.33 -26.57
C GLU A 165 12.70 28.02 -26.91
N ASP A 166 13.54 28.03 -27.93
CA ASP A 166 14.29 26.85 -28.38
C ASP A 166 15.26 26.36 -27.28
N GLN A 167 15.93 27.27 -26.57
CA GLN A 167 16.82 26.93 -25.45
C GLN A 167 16.06 26.31 -24.27
N VAL A 168 14.94 26.91 -23.86
CA VAL A 168 14.14 26.45 -22.71
C VAL A 168 13.46 25.13 -23.01
N LEU A 169 12.86 24.98 -24.20
CA LEU A 169 12.24 23.72 -24.62
C LEU A 169 13.29 22.62 -24.76
N GLY A 170 14.44 22.91 -25.38
CA GLY A 170 15.54 21.96 -25.49
C GLY A 170 16.06 21.50 -24.12
N ALA A 171 16.24 22.43 -23.18
CA ALA A 171 16.65 22.10 -21.81
C ALA A 171 15.61 21.23 -21.08
N ARG A 172 14.32 21.54 -21.26
CA ARG A 172 13.22 20.78 -20.65
C ARG A 172 13.13 19.35 -21.19
N ASP A 173 13.27 19.18 -22.49
CA ASP A 173 13.24 17.86 -23.12
C ASP A 173 14.46 17.02 -22.71
N GLN A 174 15.64 17.63 -22.63
CA GLN A 174 16.84 16.99 -22.11
C GLN A 174 16.71 16.60 -20.63
N ALA A 175 16.16 17.49 -19.79
CA ALA A 175 15.90 17.22 -18.38
C ALA A 175 14.96 16.02 -18.21
N LEU A 176 13.84 16.02 -18.95
CA LEU A 176 12.86 14.91 -18.91
C LEU A 176 13.48 13.58 -19.38
N ALA A 177 14.32 13.60 -20.41
CA ALA A 177 14.99 12.40 -20.90
C ALA A 177 16.00 11.86 -19.87
N LEU A 178 16.81 12.74 -19.29
CA LEU A 178 17.80 12.39 -18.27
C LEU A 178 17.13 11.88 -16.98
N GLU A 179 16.06 12.55 -16.54
CA GLU A 179 15.29 12.14 -15.38
C GLU A 179 14.64 10.77 -15.58
N LYS A 180 14.09 10.50 -16.78
CA LYS A 180 13.58 9.18 -17.14
C LYS A 180 14.68 8.12 -17.07
N GLN A 181 15.88 8.41 -17.57
CA GLN A 181 17.02 7.50 -17.48
C GLN A 181 17.40 7.20 -16.03
N HIS A 182 17.46 8.22 -15.16
CA HIS A 182 17.73 8.01 -13.73
C HIS A 182 16.63 7.18 -13.05
N TYR A 183 15.37 7.40 -13.40
CA TYR A 183 14.25 6.63 -12.87
C TYR A 183 14.30 5.16 -13.29
N GLU A 184 14.59 4.88 -14.57
CA GLU A 184 14.76 3.51 -15.06
C GLU A 184 15.97 2.81 -14.41
N ALA A 185 17.08 3.53 -14.24
CA ALA A 185 18.26 3.02 -13.53
C ALA A 185 17.95 2.72 -12.05
N LEU A 186 17.13 3.55 -11.39
CA LEU A 186 16.68 3.34 -10.02
C LEU A 186 15.84 2.06 -9.91
N LEU A 187 14.89 1.85 -10.84
CA LEU A 187 14.10 0.60 -10.87
C LEU A 187 14.98 -0.62 -11.08
N ALA A 188 15.95 -0.55 -11.99
CA ALA A 188 16.89 -1.66 -12.24
C ALA A 188 17.75 -1.96 -11.00
N ALA A 189 18.23 -0.94 -10.30
CA ALA A 189 18.98 -1.10 -9.05
C ALA A 189 18.12 -1.74 -7.95
N LEU A 190 16.88 -1.31 -7.78
CA LEU A 190 15.95 -1.91 -6.82
C LEU A 190 15.65 -3.37 -7.11
N ASP A 191 15.54 -3.74 -8.39
CA ASP A 191 15.26 -5.11 -8.80
C ASP A 191 16.39 -6.08 -8.45
N GLN A 192 17.65 -5.61 -8.35
CA GLN A 192 18.77 -6.40 -7.84
C GLN A 192 18.59 -6.79 -6.36
N HIS A 193 17.79 -6.04 -5.61
CA HIS A 193 17.48 -6.29 -4.20
C HIS A 193 16.12 -7.00 -3.99
N ARG A 194 15.52 -7.56 -5.06
CA ARG A 194 14.17 -8.17 -5.04
C ARG A 194 13.96 -9.16 -3.89
N ASP A 195 14.88 -10.08 -3.69
CA ASP A 195 14.76 -11.10 -2.63
C ASP A 195 14.83 -10.47 -1.23
N ALA A 196 15.69 -9.46 -1.04
CA ALA A 196 15.77 -8.74 0.22
C ALA A 196 14.50 -7.95 0.49
N LEU A 197 13.91 -7.33 -0.54
CA LEU A 197 12.61 -6.63 -0.45
C LEU A 197 11.48 -7.59 -0.03
N TYR A 198 11.40 -8.79 -0.62
CA TYR A 198 10.40 -9.79 -0.21
C TYR A 198 10.63 -10.31 1.22
N ARG A 199 11.89 -10.57 1.61
CA ARG A 199 12.22 -10.97 2.99
C ARG A 199 11.82 -9.90 3.99
N CYS A 200 12.12 -8.64 3.71
CA CYS A 200 11.70 -7.50 4.56
C CYS A 200 10.17 -7.38 4.62
N ALA A 201 9.49 -7.48 3.48
CA ALA A 201 8.02 -7.44 3.42
C ALA A 201 7.38 -8.55 4.28
N ARG A 202 7.91 -9.77 4.18
CA ARG A 202 7.46 -10.91 4.98
C ARG A 202 7.71 -10.71 6.46
N ALA A 203 8.91 -10.27 6.85
CA ALA A 203 9.26 -10.00 8.23
C ALA A 203 8.33 -8.93 8.85
N LEU A 204 8.02 -7.87 8.10
CA LEU A 204 7.06 -6.85 8.54
C LEU A 204 5.64 -7.40 8.67
N ALA A 205 5.16 -8.18 7.70
CA ALA A 205 3.81 -8.76 7.72
C ALA A 205 3.61 -9.78 8.86
N GLU A 206 4.60 -10.65 9.09
CA GLU A 206 4.60 -11.59 10.21
C GLU A 206 4.66 -10.84 11.54
N THR A 207 5.52 -9.82 11.67
CA THR A 207 5.58 -8.96 12.85
C THR A 207 4.24 -8.27 13.12
N ASP A 208 3.62 -7.67 12.10
CA ASP A 208 2.33 -6.97 12.21
C ASP A 208 1.23 -7.93 12.68
N THR A 209 1.16 -9.13 12.10
CA THR A 209 0.20 -10.16 12.49
C THR A 209 0.39 -10.61 13.94
N LEU A 210 1.63 -10.86 14.35
CA LEU A 210 1.95 -11.27 15.72
C LEU A 210 1.66 -10.15 16.74
N ALA A 211 1.97 -8.90 16.38
CA ALA A 211 1.65 -7.74 17.20
C ALA A 211 0.13 -7.56 17.34
N ALA A 212 -0.63 -7.77 16.26
CA ALA A 212 -2.09 -7.73 16.29
C ALA A 212 -2.67 -8.84 17.18
N TYR A 213 -2.13 -10.07 17.12
CA TYR A 213 -2.54 -11.15 18.02
C TYR A 213 -2.21 -10.84 19.48
N ALA A 214 -1.01 -10.32 19.77
CA ALA A 214 -0.62 -9.93 21.12
C ALA A 214 -1.51 -8.81 21.67
N HIS A 215 -1.81 -7.80 20.85
CA HIS A 215 -2.70 -6.71 21.21
C HIS A 215 -4.13 -7.21 21.50
N LEU A 216 -4.68 -8.05 20.62
CA LEU A 216 -6.00 -8.63 20.80
C LEU A 216 -6.07 -9.48 22.07
N ALA A 217 -5.03 -10.28 22.32
CA ALA A 217 -4.95 -11.13 23.50
C ALA A 217 -4.92 -10.33 24.79
N ALA A 218 -4.12 -9.26 24.84
CA ALA A 218 -4.05 -8.37 25.99
C ALA A 218 -5.38 -7.64 26.22
N LYS A 219 -5.97 -7.09 25.16
CA LYS A 219 -7.21 -6.31 25.21
C LYS A 219 -8.41 -7.15 25.65
N ASN A 220 -8.54 -8.37 25.12
CA ASN A 220 -9.72 -9.22 25.32
C ASN A 220 -9.48 -10.37 26.31
N HIS A 221 -8.35 -10.35 27.02
CA HIS A 221 -7.96 -11.39 27.97
C HIS A 221 -7.99 -12.79 27.36
N TYR A 222 -7.39 -12.96 26.17
CA TYR A 222 -7.22 -14.28 25.58
C TYR A 222 -6.04 -14.99 26.23
N GLN A 223 -6.10 -16.32 26.23
CA GLN A 223 -5.11 -17.16 26.90
C GLN A 223 -4.37 -18.04 25.88
N ARG A 224 -3.10 -18.31 26.17
CA ARG A 224 -2.28 -19.17 25.31
C ARG A 224 -2.80 -20.61 25.41
N PRO A 225 -3.25 -21.24 24.31
CA PRO A 225 -3.66 -22.64 24.35
C PRO A 225 -2.44 -23.56 24.52
N SER A 226 -2.64 -24.72 25.15
CA SER A 226 -1.65 -25.82 25.11
C SER A 226 -2.00 -26.79 23.98
N LEU A 227 -1.00 -27.19 23.19
CA LEU A 227 -1.17 -28.14 22.08
C LEU A 227 -0.81 -29.56 22.54
N HIS A 228 -1.59 -30.55 22.10
CA HIS A 228 -1.46 -31.96 22.46
C HIS A 228 -1.47 -32.84 21.20
N ALA A 229 -0.77 -33.97 21.24
CA ALA A 229 -0.69 -34.90 20.11
C ALA A 229 -1.96 -35.74 19.92
N GLU A 230 -2.76 -35.92 20.97
CA GLU A 230 -4.01 -36.68 20.89
C GLU A 230 -5.16 -35.80 20.38
N PRO A 231 -6.13 -36.34 19.62
CA PRO A 231 -7.30 -35.58 19.19
C PRO A 231 -8.22 -35.30 20.39
N LEU A 232 -8.18 -34.05 20.86
CA LEU A 232 -8.98 -33.55 21.98
C LEU A 232 -9.31 -32.07 21.78
N LEU A 233 -10.38 -31.62 22.42
CA LEU A 233 -10.73 -30.20 22.51
C LEU A 233 -11.31 -29.93 23.90
N HIS A 234 -10.49 -29.35 24.76
CA HIS A 234 -10.87 -28.96 26.10
C HIS A 234 -10.81 -27.45 26.23
N ILE A 235 -11.92 -26.82 26.61
CA ILE A 235 -12.06 -25.37 26.73
C ILE A 235 -12.71 -25.08 28.09
N GLU A 236 -12.09 -24.23 28.90
CA GLU A 236 -12.64 -23.73 30.15
C GLU A 236 -13.02 -22.26 29.97
N GLN A 237 -14.26 -21.91 30.29
CA GLN A 237 -14.83 -20.56 30.15
C GLN A 237 -14.55 -19.96 28.77
N GLY A 238 -14.84 -20.73 27.72
CA GLY A 238 -14.72 -20.27 26.34
C GLY A 238 -15.78 -19.24 25.99
N ARG A 239 -15.41 -18.28 25.14
CA ARG A 239 -16.26 -17.20 24.64
C ARG A 239 -16.22 -17.16 23.12
N HIS A 240 -17.31 -16.75 22.49
CA HIS A 240 -17.35 -16.60 21.04
C HIS A 240 -16.66 -15.29 20.62
N PRO A 241 -15.53 -15.32 19.88
CA PRO A 241 -14.67 -14.14 19.69
C PRO A 241 -15.33 -12.99 18.92
N VAL A 242 -16.33 -13.28 18.08
CA VAL A 242 -17.10 -12.24 17.37
C VAL A 242 -18.29 -11.74 18.18
N VAL A 243 -19.13 -12.65 18.69
CA VAL A 243 -20.36 -12.27 19.41
C VAL A 243 -20.04 -11.50 20.69
N GLU A 244 -18.98 -11.87 21.43
CA GLU A 244 -18.62 -11.15 22.68
C GLU A 244 -18.32 -9.66 22.46
N GLN A 245 -17.93 -9.26 21.25
CA GLN A 245 -17.61 -7.87 20.91
C GLN A 245 -18.84 -7.03 20.54
N HIS A 246 -19.99 -7.68 20.31
CA HIS A 246 -21.22 -7.04 19.81
C HIS A 246 -22.36 -7.05 20.83
N LEU A 247 -22.13 -7.60 22.02
CA LEU A 247 -23.12 -7.60 23.10
C LEU A 247 -22.97 -6.35 23.97
N SER A 248 -24.10 -5.78 24.37
CA SER A 248 -24.15 -4.72 25.40
C SER A 248 -23.93 -5.27 26.81
N GLU A 249 -24.19 -6.56 27.00
CA GLU A 249 -24.02 -7.29 28.26
C GLU A 249 -22.85 -8.29 28.15
N PRO A 250 -22.23 -8.70 29.28
CA PRO A 250 -21.14 -9.67 29.25
C PRO A 250 -21.55 -11.00 28.60
N PHE A 251 -20.69 -11.53 27.71
CA PHE A 251 -20.89 -12.84 27.12
C PHE A 251 -20.78 -13.95 28.19
N ILE A 252 -21.77 -14.84 28.25
CA ILE A 252 -21.75 -15.99 29.17
C ILE A 252 -20.81 -17.07 28.63
N ALA A 253 -19.69 -17.26 29.31
CA ALA A 253 -18.66 -18.22 28.94
C ALA A 253 -19.11 -19.67 29.20
N ASN A 254 -18.64 -20.61 28.38
CA ASN A 254 -19.03 -22.02 28.45
C ASN A 254 -17.82 -22.97 28.36
N ASP A 255 -17.90 -24.08 29.08
CA ASP A 255 -16.89 -25.14 29.04
C ASP A 255 -17.19 -26.15 27.91
N LEU A 256 -16.15 -26.82 27.42
CA LEU A 256 -16.24 -27.94 26.47
C LEU A 256 -15.17 -28.98 26.80
N ASP A 257 -15.54 -30.27 26.75
CA ASP A 257 -14.63 -31.38 26.97
C ASP A 257 -14.89 -32.49 25.95
N LEU A 258 -14.18 -32.44 24.81
CA LEU A 258 -14.17 -33.50 23.82
C LEU A 258 -12.84 -34.27 23.89
N ASN A 259 -12.93 -35.59 24.03
CA ASN A 259 -11.78 -36.48 24.15
C ASN A 259 -12.16 -37.90 23.72
N LYS A 260 -11.21 -38.84 23.73
CA LYS A 260 -11.44 -40.25 23.34
C LYS A 260 -12.61 -40.95 24.07
N ARG A 261 -12.97 -40.52 25.29
CA ARG A 261 -14.10 -41.07 26.06
C ARG A 261 -15.41 -40.29 25.85
N ARG A 262 -15.32 -39.05 25.34
CA ARG A 262 -16.44 -38.12 25.12
C ARG A 262 -16.29 -37.47 23.75
N GLN A 263 -16.68 -38.20 22.72
CA GLN A 263 -16.48 -37.76 21.32
C GLN A 263 -17.72 -37.07 20.72
N LEU A 264 -18.91 -37.31 21.28
CA LEU A 264 -20.17 -36.79 20.77
C LEU A 264 -20.93 -36.07 21.89
N HIS A 265 -21.28 -34.81 21.66
CA HIS A 265 -22.18 -34.04 22.51
C HIS A 265 -23.53 -33.88 21.81
N ILE A 266 -24.60 -34.35 22.44
CA ILE A 266 -25.97 -34.08 22.00
C ILE A 266 -26.46 -32.83 22.71
N ILE A 267 -26.50 -31.70 22.00
CA ILE A 267 -26.82 -30.40 22.57
C ILE A 267 -28.30 -30.08 22.32
N THR A 268 -29.10 -30.11 23.38
CA THR A 268 -30.53 -29.76 23.35
C THR A 268 -30.79 -28.46 24.10
N GLY A 269 -31.99 -27.89 23.93
CA GLY A 269 -32.40 -26.65 24.57
C GLY A 269 -33.32 -25.81 23.69
N PRO A 270 -33.95 -24.76 24.25
CA PRO A 270 -34.89 -23.91 23.51
C PRO A 270 -34.22 -23.20 22.33
N ASN A 271 -35.03 -22.77 21.36
CA ASN A 271 -34.56 -21.86 20.31
C ASN A 271 -34.04 -20.57 20.96
N MET A 272 -33.04 -19.95 20.32
CA MET A 272 -32.30 -18.80 20.87
C MET A 272 -31.48 -19.08 22.15
N GLY A 273 -31.47 -20.32 22.67
CA GLY A 273 -30.65 -20.71 23.83
C GLY A 273 -29.14 -20.84 23.58
N GLY A 274 -28.60 -20.22 22.53
CA GLY A 274 -27.15 -20.18 22.29
C GLY A 274 -26.49 -21.43 21.69
N LYS A 275 -27.24 -22.49 21.36
CA LYS A 275 -26.70 -23.77 20.83
C LYS A 275 -25.75 -23.58 19.64
N SER A 276 -26.17 -22.83 18.62
CA SER A 276 -25.34 -22.57 17.42
C SER A 276 -24.13 -21.70 17.73
N THR A 277 -24.26 -20.75 18.66
CA THR A 277 -23.15 -19.92 19.14
C THR A 277 -22.10 -20.76 19.83
N TYR A 278 -22.51 -21.70 20.68
CA TYR A 278 -21.62 -22.63 21.37
C TYR A 278 -20.84 -23.53 20.40
N MET A 279 -21.49 -24.09 19.39
CA MET A 279 -20.82 -24.91 18.37
C MET A 279 -19.81 -24.09 17.55
N ARG A 280 -20.20 -22.89 17.08
CA ARG A 280 -19.30 -21.99 16.33
C ARG A 280 -18.13 -21.50 17.18
N GLN A 281 -18.36 -21.24 18.47
CA GLN A 281 -17.32 -20.86 19.41
C GLN A 281 -16.23 -21.93 19.48
N ALA A 282 -16.58 -23.21 19.61
CA ALA A 282 -15.62 -24.30 19.67
C ALA A 282 -14.73 -24.36 18.41
N ALA A 283 -15.35 -24.28 17.22
CA ALA A 283 -14.64 -24.27 15.95
C ALA A 283 -13.72 -23.03 15.80
N LEU A 284 -14.18 -21.84 16.18
CA LEU A 284 -13.39 -20.61 16.09
C LEU A 284 -12.21 -20.61 17.07
N ILE A 285 -12.38 -21.15 18.27
CA ILE A 285 -11.28 -21.33 19.24
C ILE A 285 -10.22 -22.27 18.67
N LEU A 286 -10.63 -23.38 18.05
CA LEU A 286 -9.70 -24.28 17.36
C LEU A 286 -8.96 -23.58 16.22
N ILE A 287 -9.66 -22.82 15.37
CA ILE A 287 -9.05 -22.06 14.26
C ILE A 287 -8.02 -21.07 14.78
N LEU A 288 -8.34 -20.28 15.82
CA LEU A 288 -7.41 -19.31 16.41
C LEU A 288 -6.16 -19.99 16.97
N ALA A 289 -6.32 -21.12 17.66
CA ALA A 289 -5.21 -21.88 18.19
C ALA A 289 -4.29 -22.41 17.07
N CYS A 290 -4.87 -22.98 16.01
CA CYS A 290 -4.11 -23.49 14.86
C CYS A 290 -3.44 -22.37 14.04
N ALA A 291 -4.00 -21.17 14.04
CA ALA A 291 -3.39 -19.98 13.45
C ALA A 291 -2.23 -19.40 14.29
N GLY A 292 -1.94 -19.96 15.47
CA GLY A 292 -0.88 -19.50 16.37
C GLY A 292 -1.29 -18.33 17.27
N SER A 293 -2.58 -18.02 17.36
CA SER A 293 -3.11 -16.96 18.23
C SER A 293 -3.42 -17.48 19.64
N TYR A 294 -3.64 -16.54 20.56
CA TYR A 294 -4.27 -16.80 21.84
C TYR A 294 -5.78 -16.98 21.62
N VAL A 295 -6.46 -17.66 22.54
CA VAL A 295 -7.87 -18.02 22.38
C VAL A 295 -8.77 -17.37 23.44
N PRO A 296 -10.04 -17.06 23.12
CA PRO A 296 -11.01 -16.44 24.02
C PRO A 296 -11.53 -17.43 25.08
N ALA A 297 -10.66 -17.91 25.97
CA ALA A 297 -10.99 -18.85 27.05
C ALA A 297 -10.18 -18.55 28.30
N LYS A 298 -10.57 -19.10 29.45
CA LYS A 298 -9.73 -19.08 30.66
C LYS A 298 -8.58 -20.08 30.53
N SER A 299 -8.84 -21.25 29.97
CA SER A 299 -7.81 -22.22 29.59
C SER A 299 -8.29 -23.03 28.38
N ALA A 300 -7.37 -23.49 27.54
CA ALA A 300 -7.70 -24.37 26.42
C ALA A 300 -6.59 -25.38 26.15
N ARG A 301 -6.98 -26.64 25.95
CA ARG A 301 -6.11 -27.73 25.49
C ARG A 301 -6.64 -28.19 24.14
N ILE A 302 -5.80 -28.10 23.13
CA ILE A 302 -6.15 -28.36 21.73
C ILE A 302 -5.32 -29.52 21.24
N GLY A 303 -5.98 -30.55 20.73
CA GLY A 303 -5.37 -31.74 20.18
C GLY A 303 -5.01 -31.66 18.70
N ASP A 304 -4.56 -32.77 18.15
CA ASP A 304 -4.33 -32.93 16.70
C ASP A 304 -5.66 -33.08 15.96
N LEU A 305 -6.33 -31.94 15.75
CA LEU A 305 -7.55 -31.79 14.95
C LEU A 305 -7.21 -31.05 13.65
N ARG A 306 -7.46 -31.70 12.51
CA ARG A 306 -6.97 -31.30 11.18
C ARG A 306 -8.06 -30.79 10.26
N ARG A 307 -9.32 -31.16 10.53
CA ARG A 307 -10.48 -30.78 9.73
C ARG A 307 -11.60 -30.33 10.63
N ILE A 308 -12.34 -29.32 10.19
CA ILE A 308 -13.57 -28.87 10.83
C ILE A 308 -14.68 -29.08 9.82
N TYR A 309 -15.66 -29.90 10.18
CA TYR A 309 -16.87 -30.07 9.40
C TYR A 309 -18.00 -29.29 10.05
N THR A 310 -18.77 -28.57 9.25
CA THR A 310 -19.93 -27.84 9.75
C THR A 310 -21.12 -28.15 8.88
N ARG A 311 -22.24 -28.48 9.53
CA ARG A 311 -23.57 -28.46 8.92
C ARG A 311 -24.46 -27.58 9.79
N ILE A 312 -24.55 -26.30 9.42
CA ILE A 312 -25.36 -25.31 10.14
C ILE A 312 -26.27 -24.69 9.10
N GLY A 313 -27.51 -25.18 8.99
CA GLY A 313 -28.64 -24.66 8.18
C GLY A 313 -28.29 -23.97 6.85
N ALA A 314 -28.72 -24.54 5.72
CA ALA A 314 -28.49 -23.92 4.41
C ALA A 314 -29.36 -22.66 4.22
N SER A 315 -28.78 -21.58 3.70
CA SER A 315 -29.53 -20.57 2.95
C SER A 315 -29.74 -21.08 1.52
N ASP A 316 -30.94 -20.91 0.97
CA ASP A 316 -31.35 -21.51 -0.31
C ASP A 316 -30.34 -21.30 -1.46
N ASP A 317 -30.08 -22.37 -2.22
CA ASP A 317 -29.45 -22.29 -3.54
C ASP A 317 -30.53 -22.23 -4.63
N LEU A 318 -31.28 -21.12 -4.63
CA LEU A 318 -32.31 -20.82 -5.63
C LEU A 318 -31.72 -20.70 -7.06
N ALA A 319 -30.43 -20.39 -7.19
CA ALA A 319 -29.75 -20.25 -8.47
C ALA A 319 -29.35 -21.61 -9.09
N GLY A 320 -29.06 -22.63 -8.26
CA GLY A 320 -28.64 -23.97 -8.69
C GLY A 320 -29.76 -24.99 -8.88
N GLY A 321 -31.01 -24.65 -8.58
CA GLY A 321 -32.17 -25.55 -8.74
C GLY A 321 -32.18 -26.76 -7.81
N ARG A 322 -31.45 -26.69 -6.68
CA ARG A 322 -31.30 -27.80 -5.71
C ARG A 322 -32.24 -27.57 -4.53
N SER A 323 -32.96 -28.62 -4.09
CA SER A 323 -33.78 -28.52 -2.88
C SER A 323 -32.89 -28.38 -1.64
N THR A 324 -33.36 -27.62 -0.64
CA THR A 324 -32.65 -27.43 0.64
C THR A 324 -32.29 -28.79 1.24
N PHE A 325 -33.23 -29.74 1.26
CA PHE A 325 -33.02 -31.11 1.72
C PHE A 325 -31.87 -31.83 0.98
N MET A 326 -31.84 -31.76 -0.35
CA MET A 326 -30.78 -32.39 -1.13
C MET A 326 -29.40 -31.80 -0.79
N VAL A 327 -29.32 -30.47 -0.61
CA VAL A 327 -28.08 -29.81 -0.16
C VAL A 327 -27.67 -30.31 1.23
N GLU A 328 -28.60 -30.42 2.19
CA GLU A 328 -28.28 -30.94 3.53
C GLU A 328 -27.78 -32.38 3.49
N MET A 329 -28.41 -33.24 2.69
CA MET A 329 -28.02 -34.63 2.54
C MET A 329 -26.67 -34.77 1.85
N THR A 330 -26.39 -33.94 0.84
CA THR A 330 -25.09 -33.94 0.15
C THR A 330 -23.97 -33.50 1.09
N GLU A 331 -24.18 -32.44 1.87
CA GLU A 331 -23.21 -31.99 2.88
C GLU A 331 -23.02 -33.05 3.96
N THR A 332 -24.09 -33.66 4.46
CA THR A 332 -24.02 -34.72 5.48
C THR A 332 -23.26 -35.93 4.94
N ALA A 333 -23.52 -36.35 3.70
CA ALA A 333 -22.78 -37.44 3.06
C ALA A 333 -21.29 -37.09 2.92
N ASN A 334 -20.95 -35.85 2.57
CA ASN A 334 -19.56 -35.40 2.50
C ASN A 334 -18.86 -35.48 3.87
N ILE A 335 -19.54 -35.08 4.94
CA ILE A 335 -19.00 -35.19 6.31
C ILE A 335 -18.77 -36.66 6.67
N LEU A 336 -19.78 -37.52 6.49
CA LEU A 336 -19.69 -38.95 6.85
C LEU A 336 -18.62 -39.70 6.07
N ASN A 337 -18.39 -39.34 4.81
CA ASN A 337 -17.42 -40.03 3.96
C ASN A 337 -15.96 -39.58 4.17
N ASN A 338 -15.73 -38.40 4.77
CA ASN A 338 -14.39 -37.81 4.86
C ASN A 338 -13.92 -37.51 6.30
N ALA A 339 -14.82 -37.51 7.28
CA ALA A 339 -14.44 -37.30 8.67
C ALA A 339 -13.65 -38.49 9.22
N ASP A 340 -12.61 -38.20 10.01
CA ASP A 340 -11.78 -39.20 10.69
C ASP A 340 -11.64 -38.83 12.19
N ALA A 341 -10.81 -39.58 12.93
CA ALA A 341 -10.59 -39.34 14.36
C ALA A 341 -9.90 -38.00 14.67
N HIS A 342 -9.41 -37.29 13.65
CA HIS A 342 -8.79 -35.97 13.74
C HIS A 342 -9.71 -34.86 13.18
N SER A 343 -10.99 -35.15 13.00
CA SER A 343 -11.99 -34.18 12.58
C SER A 343 -12.78 -33.66 13.78
N LEU A 344 -13.04 -32.35 13.80
CA LEU A 344 -14.06 -31.72 14.62
C LEU A 344 -15.39 -31.65 13.87
#